data_AF-A0A922I416-F1
#
_entry.id   AF-A0A922I416-F1
#
_cell.length_a   1.000
_cell.length_b   1.000
_cell.length_c   1.000
_cell.angle_alpha   90.00
_cell.angle_beta   90.00
_cell.angle_gamma   90.00
#
_symmetry.space_group_name_H-M   'P 1'
#
loop_
_entity.id
_entity.type
_entity.pdbx_description
1 polymer ?
#
loop_
_entity_poly.entity_id
_entity_poly.type
_entity_poly.pdbx_seq_one_letter_code
_entity_poly.pdbx_strand_id
1 'polypeptide(L)'
;MSDDDNDEGGKKFHPFTATDVQKIRLEKLMANIDKPIEIPTGLKTKNFATPPEFVRNVMGSSAGAGSGEFHVYRHLRRKEYARLNFIETQAKNEQLDESYRQKIEENRRKAEEATAKKRAKRLKKKEKLKAKKKMRKNEDNDKPNSEDDNQDDNGNNTDSND
;
A
#
# COMPACT_ATOMS: atom_id res chain seq x y z
N MET A 1 -12.74 -25.17 61.64
CA MET A 1 -11.66 -25.29 60.65
C MET A 1 -12.31 -25.25 59.30
N SER A 2 -12.04 -24.19 58.56
CA SER A 2 -12.64 -23.82 57.29
C SER A 2 -11.61 -24.06 56.21
N ASP A 3 -11.85 -25.07 55.37
CA ASP A 3 -11.09 -25.36 54.17
C ASP A 3 -12.07 -25.16 52.99
N ASP A 4 -12.03 -23.98 52.38
CA ASP A 4 -12.76 -23.61 51.17
C ASP A 4 -11.74 -23.50 50.03
N ASP A 5 -11.31 -24.67 49.53
CA ASP A 5 -10.44 -24.80 48.37
C ASP A 5 -11.23 -24.48 47.10
N ASN A 6 -11.23 -23.21 46.70
CA ASN A 6 -11.69 -22.75 45.39
C ASN A 6 -10.68 -23.17 44.31
N ASP A 7 -10.68 -24.45 43.95
CA ASP A 7 -10.00 -24.98 42.77
C ASP A 7 -10.91 -24.79 41.54
N GLU A 8 -11.10 -23.52 41.11
CA GLU A 8 -11.67 -23.23 39.80
C GLU A 8 -10.62 -23.46 38.72
N GLY A 9 -10.49 -24.73 38.33
CA GLY A 9 -9.80 -25.14 37.10
C GLY A 9 -10.35 -24.35 35.90
N GLY A 10 -9.61 -23.30 35.52
CA GLY A 10 -10.03 -22.28 34.58
C GLY A 10 -10.59 -22.86 33.28
N LYS A 11 -11.89 -22.64 33.05
CA LYS A 11 -12.55 -22.96 31.79
C LYS A 11 -11.80 -22.25 30.67
N LYS A 12 -11.28 -23.01 29.70
CA LYS A 12 -10.60 -22.46 28.52
C LYS A 12 -11.61 -21.63 27.74
N PHE A 13 -11.53 -20.30 27.87
CA PHE A 13 -12.40 -19.38 27.15
C PHE A 13 -12.03 -19.43 25.66
N HIS A 14 -12.90 -20.06 24.86
CA HIS A 14 -12.75 -20.11 23.41
C HIS A 14 -13.32 -18.81 22.81
N PRO A 15 -12.50 -17.98 22.16
CA PRO A 15 -13.00 -16.75 21.55
C PRO A 15 -13.93 -17.11 20.38
N PHE A 16 -15.16 -16.57 20.43
CA PHE A 16 -16.20 -16.81 19.42
C PHE A 16 -16.28 -15.66 18.41
N THR A 17 -15.96 -14.44 18.85
CA THR A 17 -16.07 -13.20 18.06
C THR A 17 -14.71 -12.53 17.88
N ALA A 18 -14.55 -11.71 16.83
CA ALA A 18 -13.35 -10.89 16.61
C ALA A 18 -13.05 -9.96 17.81
N THR A 19 -14.09 -9.46 18.48
CA THR A 19 -13.99 -8.66 19.71
C THR A 19 -13.41 -9.45 20.88
N ASP A 20 -13.76 -10.73 21.01
CA ASP A 20 -13.25 -11.60 22.07
C ASP A 20 -11.75 -11.84 21.90
N VAL A 21 -11.30 -12.06 20.66
CA VAL A 21 -9.88 -12.19 20.32
C VAL A 21 -9.11 -10.91 20.66
N GLN A 22 -9.69 -9.74 20.38
CA GLN A 22 -9.08 -8.46 20.73
C GLN A 22 -9.03 -8.25 22.25
N LYS A 23 -10.11 -8.59 22.97
CA LYS A 23 -10.18 -8.50 24.43
C LYS A 23 -9.09 -9.34 25.10
N ILE A 24 -8.93 -10.60 24.69
CA ILE A 24 -7.86 -11.49 25.21
C ILE A 24 -6.47 -10.92 24.93
N ARG A 25 -6.24 -10.38 23.71
CA ARG A 25 -4.95 -9.76 23.36
C ARG A 25 -4.69 -8.52 24.22
N LEU A 26 -5.72 -7.69 24.45
CA LEU A 26 -5.63 -6.49 25.26
C LEU A 26 -5.34 -6.82 26.73
N GLU A 27 -6.08 -7.75 27.34
CA GLU A 27 -5.85 -8.21 28.71
C GLU A 27 -4.41 -8.72 28.89
N LYS A 28 -3.88 -9.46 27.90
CA LYS A 28 -2.48 -9.92 27.91
C LYS A 28 -1.46 -8.79 27.86
N LEU A 29 -1.74 -7.71 27.11
CA LEU A 29 -0.87 -6.53 27.03
C LEU A 29 -0.96 -5.71 28.33
N MET A 30 -2.15 -5.56 28.90
CA MET A 30 -2.39 -4.85 30.16
C MET A 30 -1.84 -5.59 31.40
N ALA A 31 -1.67 -6.90 31.33
CA ALA A 31 -1.03 -7.67 32.40
C ALA A 31 0.48 -7.35 32.56
N ASN A 32 1.15 -6.83 31.52
CA ASN A 32 2.58 -6.53 31.54
C ASN A 32 2.86 -5.14 30.93
N ILE A 33 2.41 -4.09 31.62
CA ILE A 33 2.48 -2.70 31.13
C ILE A 33 3.93 -2.21 31.00
N ASP A 34 4.81 -2.62 31.92
CA ASP A 34 6.21 -2.15 31.94
C ASP A 34 7.09 -2.76 30.85
N LYS A 35 6.62 -3.82 30.17
CA LYS A 35 7.39 -4.47 29.10
C LYS A 35 7.19 -3.70 27.78
N PRO A 36 8.25 -3.12 27.19
CA PRO A 36 8.12 -2.46 25.89
C PRO A 36 7.68 -3.47 24.82
N ILE A 37 6.69 -3.09 24.01
CA ILE A 37 6.16 -3.90 22.92
C ILE A 37 6.95 -3.61 21.65
N GLU A 38 7.62 -4.61 21.09
CA GLU A 38 8.25 -4.51 19.78
C GLU A 38 7.21 -4.68 18.68
N ILE A 39 6.85 -3.58 18.02
CA ILE A 39 6.02 -3.64 16.81
C ILE A 39 6.90 -4.16 15.67
N PRO A 40 6.52 -5.27 15.00
CA PRO A 40 7.33 -5.81 13.91
C PRO A 40 7.46 -4.76 12.79
N THR A 41 8.69 -4.32 12.54
CA THR A 41 9.01 -3.33 11.51
C THR A 41 9.04 -3.99 10.13
N GLY A 42 7.86 -4.24 9.55
CA GLY A 42 7.69 -4.77 8.19
C GLY A 42 8.32 -6.14 7.93
N LEU A 43 8.04 -6.70 6.75
CA LEU A 43 8.65 -7.95 6.33
C LEU A 43 10.04 -7.66 5.74
N LYS A 44 11.10 -8.22 6.34
CA LYS A 44 12.45 -8.08 5.79
C LYS A 44 12.52 -8.77 4.44
N THR A 45 13.15 -8.11 3.46
CA THR A 45 13.42 -8.73 2.15
C THR A 45 14.33 -9.94 2.36
N LYS A 46 14.05 -11.03 1.65
CA LYS A 46 14.92 -12.22 1.69
C LYS A 46 16.24 -11.83 1.03
N ASN A 47 17.32 -11.83 1.80
CA ASN A 47 18.67 -11.56 1.31
C ASN A 47 19.49 -12.85 1.40
N PHE A 48 20.34 -13.12 0.41
CA PHE A 48 21.30 -14.22 0.52
C PHE A 48 22.48 -13.80 1.38
N ALA A 49 22.98 -14.76 2.16
CA ALA A 49 24.26 -14.58 2.84
C ALA A 49 25.34 -14.28 1.80
N THR A 50 26.12 -13.24 2.04
CA THR A 50 27.29 -12.92 1.23
C THR A 50 28.24 -14.11 1.21
N PRO A 51 28.77 -14.50 0.03
CA PRO A 51 29.78 -15.55 -0.04
C PRO A 51 30.96 -15.23 0.89
N PRO A 52 31.53 -16.22 1.59
CA PRO A 52 32.72 -15.99 2.41
C PRO A 52 33.89 -15.58 1.51
N GLU A 53 34.67 -14.60 1.97
CA GLU A 53 35.83 -14.07 1.23
C GLU A 53 36.91 -15.15 1.02
N PHE A 54 37.24 -15.90 2.07
CA PHE A 54 38.26 -16.93 2.02
C PHE A 54 37.70 -18.31 2.38
N VAL A 55 37.89 -19.27 1.48
CA VAL A 55 37.67 -20.69 1.76
C VAL A 55 38.98 -21.28 2.23
N ARG A 56 39.06 -21.68 3.51
CA ARG A 56 40.30 -22.18 4.13
C ARG A 56 40.59 -23.65 3.81
N ASN A 57 39.57 -24.42 3.46
CA ASN A 57 39.65 -25.88 3.34
C ASN A 57 39.68 -26.32 1.88
N VAL A 58 40.45 -25.64 1.04
CA VAL A 58 40.57 -25.98 -0.39
C VAL A 58 41.67 -27.04 -0.55
N MET A 59 41.28 -28.20 -1.08
CA MET A 59 42.23 -29.26 -1.45
C MET A 59 42.96 -28.90 -2.75
N GLY A 60 44.18 -29.40 -2.96
CA GLY A 60 45.00 -29.05 -4.13
C GLY A 60 44.33 -29.36 -5.47
N SER A 61 44.65 -28.60 -6.51
CA SER A 61 43.96 -28.67 -7.82
C SER A 61 44.07 -30.02 -8.54
N SER A 62 45.11 -30.81 -8.25
CA SER A 62 45.33 -32.15 -8.79
C SER A 62 44.86 -33.28 -7.86
N ALA A 63 44.28 -32.95 -6.70
CA ALA A 63 43.79 -33.95 -5.77
C ALA A 63 42.50 -34.60 -6.31
N GLY A 64 42.35 -35.91 -6.06
CA GLY A 64 41.18 -36.67 -6.48
C GLY A 64 39.89 -36.29 -5.72
N ALA A 65 38.74 -36.81 -6.17
CA ALA A 65 37.47 -36.56 -5.52
C ALA A 65 37.42 -37.19 -4.11
N GLY A 66 37.28 -36.36 -3.07
CA GLY A 66 37.07 -36.81 -1.70
C GLY A 66 35.61 -37.20 -1.42
N SER A 67 35.37 -37.95 -0.33
CA SER A 67 34.03 -38.39 0.08
C SER A 67 33.05 -37.24 0.40
N GLY A 68 33.57 -36.08 0.83
CA GLY A 68 32.78 -34.89 1.14
C GLY A 68 32.46 -33.99 -0.07
N GLU A 69 33.14 -34.17 -1.21
CA GLU A 69 33.06 -33.24 -2.34
C GLU A 69 31.66 -33.18 -2.95
N PHE A 70 30.97 -34.33 -3.00
CA PHE A 70 29.58 -34.39 -3.44
C PHE A 70 28.65 -33.50 -2.61
N HIS A 71 28.82 -33.49 -1.28
CA HIS A 71 27.99 -32.68 -0.41
C HIS A 71 28.31 -31.19 -0.56
N VAL A 72 29.59 -30.83 -0.73
CA VAL A 72 30.02 -29.46 -1.01
C VAL A 72 29.33 -28.95 -2.28
N TYR A 73 29.43 -29.67 -3.39
CA TYR A 73 28.75 -29.32 -4.65
C TYR A 73 27.22 -29.22 -4.47
N ARG A 74 26.60 -30.19 -3.80
CA ARG A 74 25.14 -30.20 -3.56
C ARG A 74 24.68 -28.98 -2.77
N HIS A 75 25.46 -28.49 -1.81
CA HIS A 75 25.15 -27.28 -1.05
C HIS A 75 25.40 -26.02 -1.89
N LEU A 76 26.52 -25.96 -2.61
CA LEU A 76 26.86 -24.84 -3.48
C LEU A 76 25.83 -24.64 -4.59
N ARG A 77 25.43 -25.72 -5.27
CA ARG A 77 24.41 -25.69 -6.32
C ARG A 77 23.06 -25.19 -5.82
N ARG A 78 22.62 -25.64 -4.63
CA ARG A 78 21.37 -25.16 -4.01
C ARG A 78 21.44 -23.67 -3.67
N LYS A 79 22.56 -23.21 -3.12
CA LYS A 79 22.78 -21.78 -2.85
C LYS A 79 22.73 -20.97 -4.13
N GLU A 80 23.41 -21.43 -5.18
CA GLU A 80 23.49 -20.73 -6.45
C GLU A 80 22.13 -20.70 -7.17
N TYR A 81 21.39 -21.79 -7.21
CA TYR A 81 20.05 -21.82 -7.81
C TYR A 81 19.07 -20.92 -7.05
N ALA A 82 19.12 -20.93 -5.72
CA ALA A 82 18.30 -20.01 -4.93
C ALA A 82 18.66 -18.55 -5.25
N ARG A 83 19.96 -18.23 -5.38
CA ARG A 83 20.45 -16.90 -5.75
C ARG A 83 19.97 -16.49 -7.15
N LEU A 84 20.14 -17.34 -8.15
CA LEU A 84 19.71 -17.06 -9.53
C LEU A 84 18.19 -16.87 -9.63
N ASN A 85 17.42 -17.77 -9.03
CA ASN A 85 15.96 -17.67 -9.01
C ASN A 85 15.49 -16.36 -8.36
N PHE A 86 16.12 -15.94 -7.27
CA PHE A 86 15.77 -14.67 -6.65
C PHE A 86 16.07 -13.48 -7.54
N ILE A 87 17.25 -13.43 -8.15
CA ILE A 87 17.63 -12.35 -9.07
C ILE A 87 16.60 -12.26 -10.21
N GLU A 88 16.24 -13.40 -10.79
CA GLU A 88 15.24 -13.46 -11.85
C GLU A 88 13.86 -12.99 -11.36
N THR A 89 13.40 -13.46 -10.19
CA THR A 89 12.11 -13.02 -9.63
C THR A 89 12.08 -11.53 -9.29
N GLN A 90 13.18 -10.99 -8.76
CA GLN A 90 13.27 -9.56 -8.43
C GLN A 90 13.28 -8.71 -9.70
N ALA A 91 14.04 -9.09 -10.71
CA ALA A 91 14.03 -8.40 -12.00
C ALA A 91 12.65 -8.40 -12.65
N LYS A 92 11.93 -9.53 -12.59
CA LYS A 92 10.54 -9.62 -13.08
C LYS A 92 9.60 -8.72 -12.29
N ASN A 93 9.68 -8.73 -10.96
CA ASN A 93 8.84 -7.88 -10.10
C ASN A 93 9.12 -6.39 -10.37
N GLU A 94 10.37 -5.99 -10.47
CA GLU A 94 10.77 -4.60 -10.75
C GLU A 94 10.23 -4.12 -12.11
N GLN A 95 10.34 -4.94 -13.15
CA GLN A 95 9.76 -4.61 -14.47
C GLN A 95 8.24 -4.45 -14.41
N LEU A 96 7.54 -5.33 -13.67
CA LEU A 96 6.09 -5.26 -13.50
C LEU A 96 5.69 -4.00 -12.73
N ASP A 97 6.40 -3.69 -11.63
CA ASP A 97 6.16 -2.51 -10.79
C ASP A 97 6.41 -1.22 -11.57
N GLU A 98 7.48 -1.15 -12.38
CA GLU A 98 7.76 -0.01 -13.23
C GLU A 98 6.65 0.17 -14.28
N SER A 99 6.24 -0.89 -14.97
CA SER A 99 5.15 -0.83 -15.95
C SER A 99 3.83 -0.39 -15.31
N TYR A 100 3.58 -0.80 -14.08
CA TYR A 100 2.38 -0.43 -13.33
C TYR A 100 2.41 1.04 -12.91
N ARG A 101 3.54 1.52 -12.41
CA ARG A 101 3.75 2.94 -12.07
C ARG A 101 3.56 3.85 -13.27
N GLN A 102 4.14 3.49 -14.42
CA GLN A 102 3.96 4.22 -15.67
C GLN A 102 2.47 4.29 -16.08
N LYS A 103 1.74 3.16 -16.02
CA LYS A 103 0.30 3.13 -16.30
C LYS A 103 -0.51 4.03 -15.37
N ILE A 104 -0.22 4.03 -14.06
CA ILE A 104 -0.88 4.91 -13.09
C ILE A 104 -0.64 6.37 -13.45
N GLU A 105 0.61 6.74 -13.73
CA GLU A 105 0.99 8.12 -14.03
C GLU A 105 0.33 8.61 -15.33
N GLU A 106 0.30 7.77 -16.37
CA GLU A 106 -0.40 8.09 -17.61
C GLU A 106 -1.91 8.29 -17.40
N ASN A 107 -2.54 7.40 -16.63
CA ASN A 107 -3.97 7.51 -16.33
C ASN A 107 -4.26 8.77 -15.52
N ARG A 108 -3.40 9.09 -14.54
CA ARG A 108 -3.48 10.33 -13.78
C ARG A 108 -3.34 11.55 -14.69
N ARG A 109 -2.35 11.58 -15.58
CA ARG A 109 -2.14 12.67 -16.53
C ARG A 109 -3.34 12.87 -17.45
N LYS A 110 -3.86 11.79 -18.03
CA LYS A 110 -5.07 11.82 -18.89
C LYS A 110 -6.30 12.36 -18.13
N ALA A 111 -6.48 11.96 -16.87
CA ALA A 111 -7.57 12.45 -16.03
C ALA A 111 -7.41 13.94 -15.68
N GLU A 112 -6.18 14.38 -15.37
CA GLU A 112 -5.84 15.78 -15.09
C GLU A 112 -6.02 16.67 -16.32
N GLU A 113 -5.59 16.22 -17.51
CA GLU A 113 -5.80 16.94 -18.77
C GLU A 113 -7.30 17.11 -19.09
N ALA A 114 -8.09 16.04 -18.94
CA ALA A 114 -9.53 16.07 -19.17
C ALA A 114 -10.25 17.01 -18.18
N THR A 115 -9.91 16.93 -16.90
CA THR A 115 -10.47 17.81 -15.85
C THR A 115 -10.02 19.25 -16.00
N ALA A 116 -8.77 19.52 -16.38
CA ALA A 116 -8.25 20.87 -16.67
C ALA A 116 -8.98 21.49 -17.86
N LYS A 117 -9.19 20.75 -18.96
CA LYS A 117 -9.95 21.21 -20.12
C LYS A 117 -11.39 21.57 -19.74
N LYS A 118 -12.07 20.71 -18.97
CA LYS A 118 -13.43 20.98 -18.47
C LYS A 118 -13.45 22.18 -17.50
N ARG A 119 -12.47 22.31 -16.61
CA ARG A 119 -12.31 23.45 -15.69
C ARG A 119 -12.10 24.76 -16.44
N ALA A 120 -11.23 24.79 -17.44
CA ALA A 120 -10.98 25.97 -18.27
C ALA A 120 -12.25 26.43 -19.01
N LYS A 121 -13.04 25.51 -19.56
CA LYS A 121 -14.35 25.84 -20.17
C LYS A 121 -15.31 26.49 -19.17
N ARG A 122 -15.42 25.93 -17.95
CA ARG A 122 -16.29 26.49 -16.88
C ARG A 122 -15.83 27.87 -16.43
N LEU A 123 -14.52 28.09 -16.25
CA LEU A 123 -13.97 29.39 -15.87
C LEU A 123 -14.24 30.45 -16.94
N LYS A 124 -14.01 30.14 -18.22
CA LYS A 124 -14.36 31.05 -19.33
C LYS A 124 -15.85 31.38 -19.36
N LYS A 125 -16.75 30.41 -19.12
CA LYS A 125 -18.20 30.67 -19.01
C LYS A 125 -18.52 31.58 -17.82
N LYS A 126 -17.92 31.34 -16.66
CA LYS A 126 -18.08 32.15 -15.44
C LYS A 126 -17.59 33.58 -15.63
N GLU A 127 -16.46 33.78 -16.29
CA GLU A 127 -15.92 35.11 -16.62
C GLU A 127 -16.85 35.87 -17.57
N LYS A 128 -17.33 35.23 -18.64
CA LYS A 128 -18.31 35.83 -19.56
C LYS A 128 -19.61 36.24 -18.86
N LEU A 129 -20.13 35.40 -17.97
CA LEU A 129 -21.33 35.72 -17.16
C LEU A 129 -21.08 36.89 -16.22
N LYS A 130 -19.92 36.93 -15.54
CA LYS A 130 -19.53 38.07 -14.69
C LYS A 130 -19.38 39.36 -15.48
N ALA A 131 -18.79 39.31 -16.68
CA ALA A 131 -18.67 40.48 -17.56
C ALA A 131 -20.05 40.99 -18.00
N LYS A 132 -20.95 40.11 -18.44
CA LYS A 132 -22.34 40.47 -18.76
C LYS A 132 -23.08 41.10 -17.58
N LYS A 133 -22.95 40.53 -16.37
CA LYS A 133 -23.56 41.08 -15.15
C LYS A 133 -23.00 42.46 -14.80
N LYS A 134 -21.70 42.70 -15.00
CA LYS A 134 -21.10 44.03 -14.80
C LYS A 134 -21.60 45.06 -15.82
N MET A 135 -21.75 44.68 -17.09
CA MET A 135 -22.31 45.57 -18.11
C MET A 135 -23.77 45.94 -17.80
N ARG A 136 -24.61 44.95 -17.45
CA ARG A 136 -26.00 45.20 -17.01
C ARG A 136 -26.07 46.08 -15.76
N LYS A 137 -25.22 45.85 -14.77
CA LYS A 137 -25.18 46.69 -13.55
C LYS A 137 -24.71 48.13 -13.81
N ASN A 138 -23.89 48.36 -14.86
CA ASN A 138 -23.51 49.71 -15.27
C ASN A 138 -24.62 50.40 -16.08
N GLU A 139 -25.45 49.66 -16.81
CA GLU A 139 -26.66 50.18 -17.46
C GLU A 139 -27.80 50.46 -16.45
N ASP A 140 -27.90 49.66 -15.38
CA ASP A 140 -28.91 49.83 -14.31
C ASP A 140 -28.56 50.88 -13.24
N ASN A 141 -27.39 51.55 -13.33
CA ASN A 141 -27.14 52.75 -12.50
C ASN A 141 -27.95 53.98 -12.96
N ASP A 142 -28.73 53.85 -14.04
CA ASP A 142 -29.65 54.88 -14.52
C ASP A 142 -31.15 54.54 -14.32
N LYS A 143 -31.54 53.44 -13.64
CA LYS A 143 -32.95 53.17 -13.28
C LYS A 143 -33.14 52.10 -12.19
N PRO A 144 -34.06 52.30 -11.22
CA PRO A 144 -34.28 51.35 -10.14
C PRO A 144 -35.23 50.21 -10.55
N ASN A 145 -34.92 49.01 -10.04
CA ASN A 145 -35.82 47.91 -9.70
C ASN A 145 -36.44 47.08 -10.86
N SER A 146 -35.98 45.84 -11.02
CA SER A 146 -36.86 44.68 -11.21
C SER A 146 -36.12 43.37 -10.92
N GLU A 147 -36.64 42.64 -9.92
CA GLU A 147 -36.37 41.23 -9.64
C GLU A 147 -36.63 40.39 -10.91
N ASP A 148 -35.73 39.46 -11.25
CA ASP A 148 -36.14 38.31 -12.06
C ASP A 148 -35.23 37.08 -11.88
N ASP A 149 -35.92 35.96 -11.74
CA ASP A 149 -35.51 34.62 -11.40
C ASP A 149 -34.50 34.03 -12.38
N ASN A 150 -33.58 33.21 -11.86
CA ASN A 150 -32.81 32.27 -12.69
C ASN A 150 -33.02 30.86 -12.14
N GLN A 151 -33.97 30.15 -12.76
CA GLN A 151 -34.12 28.71 -12.65
C GLN A 151 -32.84 27.99 -13.10
N ASP A 152 -32.29 27.22 -12.18
CA ASP A 152 -31.15 26.33 -12.36
C ASP A 152 -31.64 25.04 -13.02
N ASP A 153 -31.54 24.92 -14.34
CA ASP A 153 -31.79 23.66 -15.05
C ASP A 153 -30.52 22.80 -15.00
N ASN A 154 -30.46 21.94 -13.99
CA ASN A 154 -29.34 21.07 -13.67
C ASN A 154 -29.55 19.71 -14.36
N GLY A 155 -29.23 19.65 -15.66
CA GLY A 155 -29.21 18.43 -16.45
C GLY A 155 -28.12 17.46 -15.96
N ASN A 156 -28.49 16.56 -15.06
CA ASN A 156 -27.73 15.37 -14.66
C ASN A 156 -27.52 14.46 -15.88
N ASN A 157 -26.33 14.51 -16.47
CA ASN A 157 -25.92 13.53 -17.47
C ASN A 157 -25.20 12.38 -16.75
N THR A 158 -25.97 11.37 -16.36
CA THR A 158 -25.45 10.07 -15.89
C THR A 158 -25.06 9.23 -17.11
N ASP A 159 -23.79 9.30 -17.51
CA ASP A 159 -23.20 8.30 -18.42
C ASP A 159 -22.94 7.03 -17.62
N SER A 160 -23.94 6.14 -17.61
CA SER A 160 -23.78 4.73 -17.28
C SER A 160 -23.16 4.04 -18.49
N ASN A 161 -21.89 3.66 -18.40
CA ASN A 161 -21.31 2.65 -19.29
C ASN A 161 -21.30 1.33 -18.52
N ASP A 162 -22.09 0.38 -19.01
CA ASP A 162 -22.01 -1.05 -18.76
C ASP A 162 -20.98 -1.65 -19.75
#